data_AF-A0A835YPJ9-F1
#
_entry.id   AF-A0A835YPJ9-F1
#
_cell.length_a   1.000
_cell.length_b   1.000
_cell.length_c   1.000
_cell.angle_alpha   90.00
_cell.angle_beta   90.00
_cell.angle_gamma   90.00
#
_symmetry.space_group_name_H-M   'P 1'
#
loop_
_entity.id
_entity.type
_entity.pdbx_description
1 polymer ?
#
loop_
_entity_poly.entity_id
_entity_poly.type
_entity_poly.pdbx_seq_one_letter_code
_entity_poly.pdbx_strand_id
1 'polypeptide(L)'
;MAATSVTGVYGFAGWLASFILYGFYLLWAFIPEEQLHALGITYYPSKYWALALPCYVLVALTSIVVGYCSLNMMDTSPLDSLDTLTDNFTRPSTVLHASRGEDGTIRTPAIGDLDIALVNSVLYGRQHSQFAAPAPT
;
A
#
# COMPACT_ATOMS: atom_id res chain seq x y z
N MET A 1 -3.49 -22.83 31.08
CA MET A 1 -2.13 -22.46 30.61
C MET A 1 -2.30 -21.57 29.40
N ALA A 2 -1.83 -20.32 29.45
CA ALA A 2 -1.90 -19.41 28.31
C ALA A 2 -0.91 -19.90 27.23
N ALA A 3 -1.42 -20.24 26.05
CA ALA A 3 -0.58 -20.56 24.90
C ALA A 3 0.03 -19.24 24.41
N THR A 4 1.25 -18.93 24.86
CA THR A 4 2.05 -17.91 24.19
C THR A 4 2.38 -18.45 22.81
N SER A 5 1.89 -17.80 21.76
CA SER A 5 2.25 -18.21 20.41
C SER A 5 3.77 -18.18 20.29
N VAL A 6 4.36 -19.24 19.78
CA VAL A 6 5.81 -19.36 19.62
C VAL A 6 6.36 -18.15 18.86
N THR A 7 5.61 -17.69 17.84
CA THR A 7 5.85 -16.45 17.10
C THR A 7 5.87 -15.20 17.98
N GLY A 8 4.97 -15.08 18.96
CA GLY A 8 4.92 -13.92 19.87
C GLY A 8 6.14 -13.82 20.78
N VAL A 9 6.65 -14.96 21.26
CA VAL A 9 7.85 -15.00 22.11
C VAL A 9 9.09 -14.59 21.31
N TYR A 10 9.30 -15.17 20.12
CA TYR A 10 10.43 -14.81 19.27
C TYR A 10 10.35 -13.37 18.74
N GLY A 11 9.14 -12.91 18.40
CA GLY A 11 8.91 -11.52 17.99
C GLY A 11 9.28 -10.53 19.11
N PHE A 12 8.87 -10.81 20.35
CA PHE A 12 9.23 -9.98 21.50
C PHE A 12 10.74 -10.01 21.79
N ALA A 13 11.37 -11.19 21.76
CA ALA A 13 12.80 -11.32 21.96
C ALA A 13 13.60 -10.56 20.90
N GLY A 14 13.20 -10.66 19.62
CA GLY A 14 13.81 -9.94 18.51
C GLY A 14 13.62 -8.43 18.61
N TRP A 15 12.43 -7.97 19.02
CA TRP A 15 12.14 -6.56 19.27
C TRP A 15 13.06 -6.00 20.37
N LEU A 16 13.18 -6.69 21.51
CA LEU A 16 14.05 -6.26 22.60
C LEU A 16 15.53 -6.26 22.18
N ALA A 17 15.98 -7.32 21.49
CA ALA A 17 17.34 -7.40 20.96
C ALA A 17 17.64 -6.26 19.97
N SER A 18 16.68 -5.89 19.13
CA SER A 18 16.82 -4.78 18.18
C SER A 18 17.02 -3.45 18.90
N PHE A 19 16.27 -3.17 19.96
CA PHE A 19 16.45 -1.96 20.78
C PHE A 19 17.81 -1.91 21.45
N ILE A 20 18.27 -3.03 22.00
CA ILE A 20 19.59 -3.12 22.66
C ILE A 20 20.71 -2.89 21.63
N LEU A 21 20.67 -3.57 20.49
CA LEU A 21 21.64 -3.41 19.41
C LEU A 21 21.64 -1.99 18.85
N TYR A 22 20.46 -1.39 18.68
CA TYR A 22 20.33 0.00 18.26
C TYR A 22 20.94 0.97 19.29
N GLY A 23 20.71 0.75 20.58
CA GLY A 23 21.35 1.51 21.65
C GLY A 23 22.88 1.45 21.59
N PHE A 24 23.44 0.24 21.42
CA PHE A 24 24.89 0.06 21.24
C PHE A 24 25.40 0.74 19.97
N TYR A 25 24.66 0.67 18.87
CA TYR A 25 24.99 1.35 17.62
C TYR A 25 25.03 2.87 17.81
N LEU A 26 24.05 3.47 18.49
CA LEU A 26 24.05 4.91 18.75
C LEU A 26 25.18 5.34 19.68
N LEU A 27 25.41 4.60 20.76
CA LEU A 27 26.54 4.84 21.66
C LEU A 27 27.86 4.79 20.87
N TRP A 28 28.07 3.72 20.11
CA TRP A 28 29.23 3.62 19.24
C TRP A 28 29.29 4.75 18.23
N ALA A 29 28.20 5.19 17.62
CA ALA A 29 28.20 6.25 16.61
C ALA A 29 28.59 7.62 17.19
N PHE A 30 27.99 8.01 18.32
CA PHE A 30 28.12 9.36 18.88
C PHE A 30 29.30 9.56 19.83
N ILE A 31 29.82 8.50 20.46
CA ILE A 31 30.97 8.64 21.35
C ILE A 31 32.24 8.90 20.50
N PRO A 32 33.03 9.95 20.77
CA PRO A 32 34.30 10.22 20.06
C PRO A 32 35.32 9.08 20.17
N GLU A 33 36.15 8.92 19.14
CA GLU A 33 37.16 7.85 19.08
C GLU A 33 38.16 7.91 20.26
N GLU A 34 38.55 9.10 20.70
CA GLU A 34 39.45 9.29 21.86
C GLU A 34 38.91 8.62 23.13
N GLN A 35 37.59 8.71 23.35
CA GLN A 35 36.94 8.12 24.52
C GLN A 35 36.82 6.60 24.38
N LEU A 36 36.57 6.09 23.16
CA LEU A 36 36.61 4.64 22.90
C LEU A 36 38.02 4.07 23.15
N HIS A 37 39.05 4.77 22.67
CA HIS A 37 40.44 4.36 22.84
C HIS A 37 40.84 4.40 24.33
N ALA A 38 40.40 5.40 25.09
CA ALA A 38 40.61 5.46 26.53
C ALA A 38 39.94 4.30 27.29
N LEU A 39 38.81 3.79 26.78
CA LEU A 39 38.13 2.59 27.30
C LEU A 39 38.79 1.27 26.84
N GLY A 40 39.85 1.34 26.03
CA GLY A 40 40.55 0.18 25.47
C GLY A 40 39.88 -0.43 24.23
N ILE A 41 38.82 0.20 23.71
CA ILE A 41 38.12 -0.26 22.50
C ILE A 41 38.83 0.33 21.28
N THR A 42 39.73 -0.46 20.68
CA THR A 42 40.55 -0.03 19.53
C THR A 42 40.15 -0.67 18.21
N TYR A 43 39.29 -1.71 18.25
CA TYR A 43 38.85 -2.43 17.06
C TYR A 43 37.34 -2.28 16.85
N TYR A 44 36.97 -1.40 15.93
CA TYR A 44 35.60 -1.14 15.51
C TYR A 44 35.58 -0.70 14.03
N PRO A 45 34.45 -0.85 13.31
CA PRO A 45 34.37 -0.39 11.92
C PRO A 45 34.58 1.12 11.82
N SER A 46 34.96 1.63 10.65
CA SER A 46 35.07 3.08 10.42
C SER A 46 33.77 3.80 10.80
N LYS A 47 33.88 4.96 11.47
CA LYS A 47 32.75 5.84 11.82
C LYS A 47 31.91 6.27 10.62
N TYR A 48 32.46 6.22 9.40
CA TYR A 48 31.71 6.40 8.17
C TYR A 48 30.44 5.53 8.11
N TRP A 49 30.50 4.30 8.64
CA TRP A 49 29.37 3.39 8.68
C TRP A 49 28.20 3.87 9.54
N ALA A 50 28.44 4.78 10.49
CA ALA A 50 27.36 5.41 11.25
C ALA A 50 26.44 6.24 10.34
N LEU A 51 26.95 6.82 9.26
CA LEU A 51 26.13 7.53 8.27
C LEU A 51 25.69 6.59 7.13
N ALA A 52 26.59 5.74 6.66
CA ALA A 52 26.34 4.89 5.51
C ALA A 52 25.19 3.91 5.74
N LEU A 53 25.10 3.29 6.92
CA LEU A 53 24.03 2.33 7.23
C LEU A 53 22.62 2.94 7.10
N PRO A 54 22.29 4.08 7.75
CA PRO A 54 21.01 4.76 7.55
C PRO A 54 20.74 5.11 6.08
N CYS A 55 21.75 5.62 5.36
CA CYS A 55 21.60 5.93 3.93
C CYS A 55 21.26 4.69 3.10
N TYR A 56 21.95 3.58 3.32
CA TYR A 56 21.65 2.31 2.63
C TYR A 56 20.25 1.78 2.97
N VAL A 57 19.80 1.91 4.22
CA VAL A 57 18.43 1.51 4.60
C VAL A 57 17.40 2.34 3.81
N LEU A 58 17.56 3.66 3.73
CA LEU A 58 16.67 4.51 2.96
C LEU A 58 16.65 4.12 1.47
N VAL A 59 17.83 3.95 0.86
CA VAL A 59 17.94 3.53 -0.55
C VAL A 59 17.31 2.16 -0.78
N ALA A 60 17.51 1.21 0.14
CA ALA A 60 16.92 -0.12 0.05
C ALA A 60 15.39 -0.07 0.14
N LEU A 61 14.84 0.71 1.08
CA LEU A 61 13.39 0.89 1.21
C LEU A 61 12.78 1.51 -0.04
N THR A 62 13.39 2.56 -0.58
CA THR A 62 12.94 3.17 -1.86
C THR A 62 13.02 2.17 -3.01
N SER A 63 14.10 1.41 -3.10
CA SER A 63 14.29 0.39 -4.14
C SER A 63 13.25 -0.74 -4.04
N ILE A 64 12.87 -1.14 -2.82
CA ILE A 64 11.79 -2.12 -2.60
C ILE A 64 10.45 -1.59 -3.13
N VAL A 65 10.11 -0.33 -2.82
CA VAL A 65 8.85 0.27 -3.30
C VAL A 65 8.84 0.37 -4.82
N VAL A 66 9.92 0.89 -5.43
CA VAL A 66 10.05 1.00 -6.88
C VAL A 66 10.00 -0.38 -7.54
N GLY A 67 10.72 -1.35 -6.99
CA GLY A 67 10.73 -2.73 -7.46
C GLY A 67 9.35 -3.36 -7.39
N TYR A 68 8.64 -3.20 -6.27
CA TYR A 68 7.28 -3.70 -6.10
C TYR A 68 6.30 -3.08 -7.11
N CYS A 69 6.33 -1.75 -7.28
CA CYS A 69 5.53 -1.07 -8.31
C CYS A 69 5.86 -1.57 -9.72
N SER A 70 7.13 -1.77 -10.02
CA SER A 70 7.58 -2.27 -11.33
C SER A 70 7.08 -3.70 -11.58
N LEU A 71 7.20 -4.58 -10.59
CA LEU A 71 6.70 -5.96 -10.69
C LEU A 71 5.18 -6.00 -10.86
N ASN A 72 4.45 -5.21 -10.06
CA ASN A 72 3.00 -5.09 -10.24
C ASN A 72 2.64 -4.59 -11.63
N MET A 73 3.38 -3.62 -12.17
CA MET A 73 3.12 -3.09 -13.51
C MET A 73 3.46 -4.09 -14.62
N MET A 74 4.43 -4.98 -14.39
CA MET A 74 4.73 -6.10 -15.30
C MET A 74 3.63 -7.16 -15.31
N ASP A 75 2.98 -7.40 -14.17
CA ASP A 75 1.89 -8.36 -14.02
C ASP A 75 0.50 -7.77 -14.33
N THR A 76 0.38 -6.45 -14.43
CA THR A 76 -0.89 -5.76 -14.72
C THR A 76 -1.27 -5.93 -16.19
N SER A 77 -2.55 -6.20 -16.45
CA SER A 77 -3.09 -6.25 -17.81
C SER A 77 -2.93 -4.90 -18.54
N PRO A 78 -2.86 -4.89 -19.89
CA PRO A 78 -2.82 -3.65 -20.66
C PRO A 78 -3.94 -2.68 -20.24
N LEU A 79 -3.68 -1.37 -20.31
CA LEU A 79 -4.64 -0.33 -19.87
C LEU A 79 -6.00 -0.40 -20.58
N ASP A 80 -6.02 -0.94 -21.80
CA ASP A 80 -7.24 -1.11 -22.61
C ASP A 80 -7.97 -2.44 -22.33
N SER A 81 -7.46 -3.31 -21.46
CA SER A 81 -8.10 -4.59 -21.14
C SER A 81 -9.24 -4.40 -20.14
N LEU A 82 -10.39 -5.01 -20.45
CA LEU A 82 -11.53 -5.11 -19.53
C LEU A 82 -11.21 -5.94 -18.27
N ASP A 83 -10.15 -6.74 -18.30
CA ASP A 83 -9.68 -7.50 -17.13
C ASP A 83 -9.22 -6.57 -15.98
N THR A 84 -8.94 -5.30 -16.28
CA THR A 84 -8.64 -4.26 -15.27
C THR A 84 -9.91 -3.74 -14.56
N LEU A 85 -11.09 -3.98 -15.14
CA LEU A 85 -12.38 -3.51 -14.64
C LEU A 85 -13.24 -4.64 -14.07
N THR A 86 -13.16 -5.83 -14.68
CA THR A 86 -13.99 -6.98 -14.33
C THR A 86 -13.16 -8.25 -14.27
N ASP A 87 -13.48 -9.13 -13.34
CA ASP A 87 -12.88 -10.44 -13.15
C ASP A 87 -13.94 -11.56 -13.13
N ASN A 88 -13.51 -12.81 -12.93
CA ASN A 88 -14.42 -13.96 -12.82
C ASN A 88 -15.35 -13.92 -11.59
N PHE A 89 -15.13 -13.00 -10.66
CA PHE A 89 -15.93 -12.82 -9.45
C PHE A 89 -16.88 -11.62 -9.53
N THR A 90 -16.82 -10.84 -10.61
CA THR A 90 -17.66 -9.67 -10.86
C THR A 90 -19.14 -10.09 -10.91
N ARG A 91 -19.96 -9.39 -10.14
CA ARG A 91 -21.40 -9.65 -10.00
C ARG A 91 -22.19 -8.49 -10.60
N PRO A 92 -22.58 -8.55 -11.88
CA PRO A 92 -23.29 -7.44 -12.51
C PRO A 92 -24.57 -7.10 -11.73
N SER A 93 -24.67 -5.85 -11.33
CA SER A 93 -25.79 -5.34 -10.55
C SER A 93 -27.04 -5.21 -11.43
N THR A 94 -28.15 -5.74 -10.94
CA THR A 94 -29.45 -5.64 -11.61
C THR A 94 -30.16 -4.32 -11.26
N VAL A 95 -29.42 -3.23 -10.95
CA VAL A 95 -29.95 -1.99 -10.34
C VAL A 95 -31.00 -1.29 -11.20
N LEU A 96 -31.00 -1.50 -12.53
CA LEU A 96 -32.06 -1.01 -13.42
C LEU A 96 -33.42 -1.66 -13.15
N HIS A 97 -33.43 -2.82 -12.49
CA HIS A 97 -34.59 -3.42 -11.88
C HIS A 97 -34.45 -3.25 -10.37
N ALA A 98 -34.78 -2.06 -9.86
CA ALA A 98 -35.28 -2.01 -8.48
C ALA A 98 -36.34 -3.10 -8.40
N SER A 99 -36.07 -4.17 -7.64
CA SER A 99 -37.01 -5.27 -7.47
C SER A 99 -38.21 -4.70 -6.72
N ARG A 100 -39.13 -4.10 -7.47
CA ARG A 100 -40.45 -3.72 -6.99
C ARG A 100 -41.05 -5.03 -6.53
N GLY A 101 -41.22 -5.17 -5.21
CA GLY A 101 -41.87 -6.34 -4.67
C GLY A 101 -43.28 -6.45 -5.27
N GLU A 102 -43.87 -7.65 -5.24
CA GLU A 102 -45.30 -7.83 -5.60
C GLU A 102 -46.23 -6.87 -4.83
N ASP A 103 -45.79 -6.39 -3.67
CA ASP A 103 -46.43 -5.41 -2.78
C ASP A 103 -46.22 -3.94 -3.19
N GLY A 104 -45.47 -3.67 -4.26
CA GLY A 104 -45.15 -2.33 -4.72
C GLY A 104 -44.09 -1.60 -3.91
N THR A 105 -43.46 -2.24 -2.92
CA THR A 105 -42.41 -1.63 -2.11
C THR A 105 -41.07 -1.62 -2.85
N ILE A 106 -40.29 -0.56 -2.68
CA ILE A 106 -38.92 -0.46 -3.22
C ILE A 106 -38.01 -1.25 -2.26
N ARG A 107 -37.61 -2.45 -2.68
CA ARG A 107 -36.63 -3.25 -1.93
C ARG A 107 -35.23 -2.75 -2.26
N THR A 108 -34.35 -2.71 -1.26
CA THR A 108 -32.93 -2.51 -1.50
C THR A 108 -32.43 -3.60 -2.45
N PRO A 109 -31.81 -3.25 -3.60
CA PRO A 109 -31.34 -4.24 -4.55
C PRO A 109 -30.24 -5.12 -3.93
N ALA A 110 -30.07 -6.32 -4.48
CA ALA A 110 -28.94 -7.18 -4.12
C ALA A 110 -27.63 -6.46 -4.41
N ILE A 111 -26.62 -6.67 -3.57
CA ILE A 111 -25.31 -6.06 -3.74
C ILE A 111 -24.61 -6.66 -4.96
N GLY A 112 -24.15 -5.80 -5.87
CA GLY A 112 -23.45 -6.16 -7.10
C GLY A 112 -22.73 -4.96 -7.70
N ASP A 113 -21.85 -5.23 -8.66
CA ASP A 113 -20.99 -4.28 -9.35
C ASP A 113 -21.78 -3.50 -10.41
N LEU A 114 -21.71 -2.16 -10.37
CA LEU A 114 -22.32 -1.29 -11.37
C LEU A 114 -21.35 -1.10 -12.53
N ASP A 115 -21.85 -1.22 -13.76
CA ASP A 115 -21.04 -0.93 -14.94
C ASP A 115 -20.62 0.56 -14.93
N ILE A 116 -19.32 0.80 -15.07
CA ILE A 116 -18.74 2.15 -15.14
C ILE A 116 -19.32 2.96 -16.29
N ALA A 117 -19.70 2.32 -17.41
CA ALA A 117 -20.36 3.00 -18.52
C ALA A 117 -21.74 3.54 -18.11
N LEU A 118 -22.50 2.77 -17.34
CA LEU A 118 -23.79 3.20 -16.79
C LEU A 118 -23.58 4.35 -15.80
N VAL A 119 -22.66 4.22 -14.84
CA VAL A 119 -22.30 5.29 -13.89
C VAL A 119 -21.95 6.57 -14.65
N ASN A 120 -21.08 6.47 -15.66
CA ASN A 120 -20.61 7.60 -16.44
C ASN A 120 -21.78 8.28 -17.19
N SER A 121 -22.66 7.50 -17.81
CA SER A 121 -23.83 8.04 -18.53
C SER A 121 -24.82 8.77 -17.61
N VAL A 122 -25.03 8.27 -16.39
CA VAL A 122 -25.97 8.86 -15.44
C VAL A 122 -25.38 10.13 -14.81
N LEU A 123 -24.12 10.07 -14.39
CA LEU A 123 -23.46 11.20 -13.71
C LEU A 123 -23.04 12.31 -14.69
N TYR A 124 -22.50 11.95 -15.86
CA TYR A 124 -21.88 12.90 -16.78
C TYR A 124 -22.60 13.03 -18.14
N GLY A 125 -23.50 12.10 -18.49
CA GLY A 125 -24.20 12.13 -19.78
C GLY A 125 -25.09 13.36 -20.00
N ARG A 126 -25.60 13.99 -18.94
CA ARG A 126 -26.37 15.25 -19.05
C ARG A 126 -25.50 16.47 -19.38
N GLN A 127 -24.22 16.48 -18.97
CA GLN A 127 -23.33 17.62 -19.21
C GLN A 127 -22.90 17.70 -20.68
N HIS A 128 -22.64 16.56 -21.33
CA HIS A 128 -22.25 16.53 -22.76
C HIS A 128 -23.31 17.10 -23.69
N SER A 129 -24.60 16.88 -23.41
CA SER A 129 -25.71 17.41 -24.22
C SER A 129 -25.89 18.92 -24.10
N GLN A 130 -25.38 19.54 -23.03
CA GLN A 130 -25.55 20.97 -22.75
C GLN A 130 -24.47 21.84 -23.40
N PHE A 131 -23.29 21.27 -23.71
CA PHE A 131 -22.21 21.93 -24.44
C PHE A 131 -22.25 21.69 -25.96
N ALA A 132 -23.06 20.73 -26.43
CA ALA A 132 -23.27 20.44 -27.85
C ALA A 132 -24.43 21.25 -28.47
N ALA A 133 -24.66 22.49 -28.01
CA ALA A 133 -25.60 23.38 -28.67
C ALA A 133 -25.08 23.75 -30.08
N PRO A 134 -25.91 23.72 -31.13
CA PRO A 134 -25.48 24.09 -32.48
C PRO A 134 -25.03 25.57 -32.49
N ALA A 135 -23.89 25.83 -33.14
CA ALA A 135 -23.39 27.19 -33.35
C ALA A 135 -24.49 28.07 -33.96
N PRO A 136 -24.68 29.31 -33.47
CA PRO A 136 -25.68 30.21 -34.02
C PRO A 136 -25.34 30.53 -35.48
N THR A 137 -26.33 30.31 -36.36
CA THR A 137 -26.33 30.69 -37.79
C THR A 137 -26.30 32.20 -37.98
#